data_AF-A0A2W4JU64-F1
#
_entry.id   AF-A0A2W4JU64-F1
#
_cell.length_a   1.000
_cell.length_b   1.000
_cell.length_c   1.000
_cell.angle_alpha   90.00
_cell.angle_beta   90.00
_cell.angle_gamma   90.00
#
_symmetry.space_group_name_H-M   'P 1'
#
loop_
_entity.id
_entity.type
_entity.pdbx_description
1 polymer ?
#
loop_
_entity_poly.entity_id
_entity_poly.type
_entity_poly.pdbx_seq_one_letter_code
_entity_poly.pdbx_strand_id
1 'polypeptide(L)'
;MVGAAIAPAYAWVTPGRNVQYPAEGGTWEYGFWNAKLRSYYTVNRCHGSTVVKYNDGSEVARSRSVDTAAGRTSIAELTAVNTPGLSARYYYRTC
;
A
#
# COMPACT_ATOMS: atom_id res chain seq x y z
N MET A 1 -5.01 -11.43 4.26
CA MET A 1 -4.06 -10.47 3.67
C MET A 1 -2.68 -10.98 4.05
N VAL A 2 -1.81 -11.20 3.06
CA VAL A 2 -0.46 -11.73 3.31
C VAL A 2 0.49 -10.56 3.12
N GLY A 3 1.15 -10.15 4.21
CA GLY A 3 2.00 -8.97 4.29
C GLY A 3 1.25 -7.64 4.44
N ALA A 4 1.56 -6.93 5.52
CA ALA A 4 1.03 -5.61 5.80
C ALA A 4 2.13 -4.75 6.43
N ALA A 5 2.32 -3.55 5.90
CA ALA A 5 3.01 -2.49 6.63
C ALA A 5 1.94 -1.61 7.26
N ILE A 6 1.94 -1.57 8.58
CA ILE A 6 1.01 -0.76 9.37
C ILE A 6 1.78 0.46 9.86
N ALA A 7 1.35 1.67 9.45
CA ALA A 7 1.79 2.88 10.14
C ALA A 7 1.08 2.95 11.51
N PRO A 8 1.79 3.29 12.61
CA PRO A 8 1.19 3.37 13.95
C PRO A 8 0.00 4.35 13.99
N ALA A 9 -0.99 4.08 14.85
CA ALA A 9 -2.24 4.85 14.96
C ALA A 9 -2.10 6.31 15.48
N TYR A 10 -0.87 6.77 15.73
CA TYR A 10 -0.55 8.17 16.05
C TYR A 10 0.67 8.68 15.26
N ALA A 11 1.03 7.97 14.18
CA ALA A 11 2.21 8.26 13.39
C ALA A 11 1.88 8.35 11.90
N TRP A 12 2.51 9.36 11.31
CA TRP A 12 2.56 9.71 9.90
C TRP A 12 2.56 8.51 8.95
N VAL A 13 1.93 8.71 7.79
CA VAL A 13 2.09 7.86 6.59
C VAL A 13 3.56 7.47 6.41
N THR A 14 3.83 6.25 5.93
CA THR A 14 5.22 5.81 5.72
C THR A 14 5.89 6.71 4.68
N PRO A 15 6.86 7.57 5.06
CA PRO A 15 7.39 8.57 4.15
C PRO A 15 8.29 7.92 3.10
N GLY A 16 8.26 8.49 1.89
CA GLY A 16 9.09 8.06 0.77
C GLY A 16 8.63 6.76 0.11
N ARG A 17 9.47 6.27 -0.81
CA ARG A 17 9.30 5.01 -1.52
C ARG A 17 10.09 3.93 -0.78
N ASN A 18 9.38 3.01 -0.16
CA ASN A 18 9.96 1.88 0.58
C ASN A 18 9.82 0.61 -0.27
N VAL A 19 10.80 -0.28 -0.20
CA VAL A 19 10.84 -1.53 -0.97
C VAL A 19 11.04 -2.69 0.00
N GLN A 20 10.26 -3.76 -0.20
CA GLN A 20 10.40 -5.04 0.49
C GLN A 20 10.36 -6.19 -0.51
N TYR A 21 10.91 -7.33 -0.08
CA TYR A 21 10.96 -8.57 -0.85
C TYR A 21 10.18 -9.66 -0.09
N PRO A 22 8.87 -9.81 -0.37
CA PRO A 22 8.03 -10.81 0.27
C PRO A 22 8.55 -12.25 0.15
N ALA A 23 8.24 -13.09 1.15
CA ALA A 23 8.59 -14.51 1.13
C ALA A 23 7.91 -15.28 -0.01
N GLU A 24 6.76 -14.81 -0.48
CA GLU A 24 6.06 -15.33 -1.66
C GLU A 24 6.79 -15.02 -2.98
N GLY A 25 7.84 -14.19 -2.92
CA GLY A 25 8.65 -13.70 -4.02
C GLY A 25 8.25 -12.32 -4.52
N GLY A 26 8.98 -11.82 -5.52
CA GLY A 26 8.67 -10.54 -6.15
C GLY A 26 9.17 -9.32 -5.38
N THR A 27 8.58 -8.17 -5.67
CA THR A 27 8.98 -6.87 -5.09
C THR A 27 7.73 -6.08 -4.73
N TRP A 28 7.69 -5.61 -3.49
CA TRP A 28 6.62 -4.78 -2.96
C TRP A 28 7.14 -3.39 -2.64
N GLU A 29 6.52 -2.37 -3.24
CA GLU A 29 6.84 -0.97 -3.02
C GLU A 29 5.67 -0.23 -2.38
N TYR A 30 5.91 0.55 -1.34
CA TYR A 30 4.85 1.26 -0.64
C TYR A 30 5.31 2.54 0.04
N GLY A 31 4.33 3.36 0.44
CA GLY A 31 4.56 4.58 1.21
C GLY A 31 3.87 5.82 0.64
N PHE A 32 4.38 6.98 1.04
CA PHE A 32 3.87 8.30 0.70
C PHE A 32 4.95 9.16 0.05
N TRP A 33 4.73 9.53 -1.21
CA TRP A 33 5.57 10.47 -1.95
C TRP A 33 4.70 11.27 -2.93
N ASN A 34 5.16 12.43 -3.43
CA ASN A 34 4.43 13.20 -4.45
C ASN A 34 2.90 13.28 -4.22
N ALA A 35 2.48 13.56 -2.97
CA ALA A 35 1.08 13.67 -2.55
C ALA A 35 0.18 12.44 -2.84
N LYS A 36 0.74 11.21 -2.87
CA LYS A 36 -0.07 9.98 -2.90
C LYS A 36 0.44 8.90 -1.96
N LEU A 37 -0.50 8.15 -1.42
CA LEU A 37 -0.31 6.87 -0.75
C LEU A 37 -0.32 5.77 -1.79
N ARG A 38 0.66 4.87 -1.77
CA ARG A 38 0.83 3.84 -2.81
C ARG A 38 1.19 2.49 -2.23
N SER A 39 0.69 1.47 -2.90
CA SER A 39 1.15 0.10 -2.77
C SER A 39 1.23 -0.49 -4.17
N TYR A 40 2.43 -0.92 -4.55
CA TYR A 40 2.71 -1.60 -5.81
C TYR A 40 3.35 -2.94 -5.52
N TYR A 41 2.81 -4.02 -6.07
CA TYR A 41 3.38 -5.34 -5.90
C TYR A 41 3.53 -6.00 -7.25
N THR A 42 4.69 -6.61 -7.50
CA THR A 42 4.98 -7.37 -8.72
C THR A 42 5.55 -8.71 -8.32
N VAL A 43 4.89 -9.79 -8.73
CA VAL A 43 5.34 -11.17 -8.49
C VAL A 43 4.90 -12.07 -9.65
N ASN A 44 5.60 -13.19 -9.88
CA ASN A 44 5.29 -14.14 -10.94
C ASN A 44 4.14 -15.10 -10.59
N ARG A 45 3.04 -14.58 -10.04
CA ARG A 45 1.77 -15.28 -9.78
C ARG A 45 0.61 -14.28 -9.70
N CYS A 46 -0.62 -14.75 -9.63
CA CYS A 46 -1.78 -13.88 -9.41
C CYS A 46 -1.64 -13.12 -8.08
N HIS A 47 -1.87 -11.81 -8.07
CA HIS A 47 -1.62 -10.98 -6.90
C HIS A 47 -2.37 -9.65 -6.94
N GLY A 48 -2.25 -8.83 -5.89
CA GLY A 48 -2.83 -7.49 -5.88
C GLY A 48 -2.29 -6.60 -4.77
N SER A 49 -2.67 -5.32 -4.83
CA SER A 49 -2.29 -4.28 -3.87
C SER A 49 -3.51 -3.61 -3.24
N THR A 50 -3.35 -3.05 -2.05
CA THR A 50 -4.39 -2.25 -1.38
C THR A 50 -3.75 -1.15 -0.55
N VAL A 51 -4.36 0.04 -0.59
CA VAL A 51 -4.04 1.17 0.29
C VAL A 51 -5.31 1.58 1.01
N VAL A 52 -5.20 1.79 2.32
CA VAL A 52 -6.27 2.32 3.14
C VAL A 52 -5.78 3.61 3.78
N LYS A 53 -6.52 4.69 3.57
CA LYS A 53 -6.28 6.01 4.13
C LYS A 53 -7.15 6.20 5.36
N TYR A 54 -6.55 6.70 6.43
CA TYR A 54 -7.24 7.04 7.66
C TYR A 54 -7.01 8.51 8.01
N ASN A 55 -8.03 9.14 8.59
CA ASN A 55 -7.91 10.42 9.30
C ASN A 55 -8.40 10.20 10.73
N ASP A 56 -7.58 10.59 11.71
CA ASP A 56 -7.87 10.45 13.15
C ASP A 56 -8.34 9.04 13.52
N GLY A 57 -7.66 8.04 12.96
CA GLY A 57 -7.94 6.62 13.17
C GLY A 57 -9.14 6.05 12.40
N SER A 58 -9.93 6.88 11.73
CA SER A 58 -11.10 6.45 10.94
C SER A 58 -10.75 6.26 9.47
N GLU A 59 -11.18 5.14 8.87
CA GLU A 59 -10.99 4.88 7.45
C GLU A 59 -11.82 5.88 6.63
N VAL A 60 -11.16 6.65 5.76
CA VAL A 60 -11.81 7.67 4.92
C VAL A 60 -11.74 7.34 3.44
N ALA A 61 -10.80 6.50 3.02
CA ALA A 61 -10.71 6.04 1.64
C ALA A 61 -9.94 4.73 1.53
N ARG A 62 -10.27 3.94 0.50
CA ARG A 62 -9.61 2.68 0.17
C ARG A 62 -9.43 2.59 -1.34
N SER A 63 -8.26 2.13 -1.76
CA SER A 63 -7.97 1.77 -3.15
C SER A 63 -7.46 0.34 -3.18
N ARG A 64 -8.05 -0.50 -4.02
CA ARG A 64 -7.70 -1.91 -4.16
C ARG A 64 -7.58 -2.24 -5.63
N SER A 65 -6.45 -2.85 -6.03
CA SER A 65 -6.30 -3.37 -7.38
C SER A 65 -7.20 -4.58 -7.59
N VAL A 66 -7.60 -4.81 -8.84
CA VAL A 66 -8.07 -6.14 -9.28
C VAL A 66 -6.96 -7.18 -9.13
N ASP A 67 -7.31 -8.45 -9.28
CA ASP A 67 -6.31 -9.51 -9.35
C ASP A 67 -5.50 -9.34 -10.63
N THR A 68 -4.20 -9.10 -10.42
CA THR A 68 -3.24 -8.74 -11.44
C THR A 68 -2.53 -10.01 -11.91
N ALA A 69 -2.42 -10.15 -13.24
CA ALA A 69 -1.74 -11.28 -13.85
C ALA A 69 -0.26 -11.38 -13.42
N ALA A 70 0.28 -12.60 -13.44
CA ALA A 70 1.67 -12.88 -13.11
C ALA A 70 2.65 -11.99 -13.89
N GLY A 71 3.68 -11.49 -13.21
CA GLY A 71 4.74 -10.67 -13.79
C GLY A 71 4.35 -9.22 -14.10
N ARG A 72 3.07 -8.84 -13.96
CA ARG A 72 2.61 -7.45 -14.10
C ARG A 72 2.60 -6.76 -12.74
N THR A 73 2.74 -5.44 -12.72
CA THR A 73 2.65 -4.67 -11.48
C THR A 73 1.19 -4.42 -11.09
N SER A 74 0.80 -4.84 -9.91
CA SER A 74 -0.46 -4.43 -9.29
C SER A 74 -0.34 -3.02 -8.71
N ILE A 75 -1.37 -2.18 -8.88
CA ILE A 75 -1.32 -0.75 -8.53
C ILE A 75 -2.51 -0.40 -7.64
N ALA A 76 -2.22 0.17 -6.46
CA ALA A 76 -3.20 0.83 -5.62
C ALA A 76 -2.68 2.21 -5.18
N GLU A 77 -3.45 3.26 -5.44
CA GLU A 77 -3.10 4.64 -5.12
C GLU A 77 -4.27 5.42 -4.52
N LEU A 78 -3.95 6.34 -3.61
CA LEU A 78 -4.86 7.38 -3.12
C LEU A 78 -4.11 8.71 -3.03
N THR A 79 -4.68 9.79 -3.54
CA THR A 79 -4.16 11.14 -3.30
C THR A 79 -4.34 11.52 -1.82
N ALA A 80 -3.33 12.19 -1.27
CA ALA A 80 -3.38 12.67 0.12
C ALA A 80 -2.54 13.93 0.29
N VAL A 81 -3.06 14.85 1.11
CA VAL A 81 -2.31 15.98 1.66
C VAL A 81 -1.85 15.58 3.05
N ASN A 82 -0.58 15.84 3.38
CA ASN A 82 -0.04 15.51 4.69
C ASN A 82 -0.61 16.46 5.75
N THR A 83 -1.64 16.01 6.46
CA THR A 83 -2.31 16.76 7.53
C THR A 83 -2.15 16.04 8.87
N PRO A 84 -2.27 16.75 10.01
CA PRO A 84 -2.45 16.10 11.30
C PRO A 84 -3.56 15.03 11.22
N GLY A 85 -3.35 13.90 11.89
CA GLY A 85 -4.30 12.78 11.89
C GLY A 85 -4.23 11.87 10.67
N LEU A 86 -3.51 12.23 9.59
CA LEU A 86 -3.35 11.37 8.43
C LEU A 86 -2.49 10.15 8.77
N SER A 87 -3.02 8.96 8.51
CA SER A 87 -2.25 7.71 8.50
C SER A 87 -2.71 6.79 7.37
N ALA A 88 -1.93 5.74 7.11
CA ALA A 88 -2.26 4.79 6.05
C ALA A 88 -1.79 3.38 6.37
N ARG A 89 -2.47 2.41 5.75
CA ARG A 89 -2.05 1.01 5.74
C ARG A 89 -1.87 0.54 4.31
N TYR A 90 -0.79 -0.20 4.09
CA TYR A 90 -0.38 -0.68 2.78
C TYR A 90 -0.34 -2.20 2.82
N TYR A 91 -0.91 -2.82 1.79
CA TYR A 91 -1.06 -4.26 1.71
C TYR A 91 -0.71 -4.75 0.31
N TYR A 92 -0.14 -5.96 0.27
CA TYR A 92 -0.15 -6.79 -0.91
C TYR A 92 -0.95 -8.08 -0.64
N ARG A 93 -1.20 -8.86 -1.68
CA ARG A 93 -1.75 -10.21 -1.60
C ARG A 93 -1.25 -11.02 -2.77
N THR A 94 -1.13 -12.31 -2.59
CA THR A 94 -1.17 -13.28 -3.69
C THR A 94 -2.56 -13.91 -3.73
N CYS A 95 -2.99 -14.33 -4.90
CA CYS A 95 -3.94 -15.42 -5.03
C CYS A 95 -3.17 -16.73 -4.74
#